data_AF-A0A9Q3CVV2-F1
#
_entry.id   AF-A0A9Q3CVV2-F1
#
_cell.length_a   1.000
_cell.length_b   1.000
_cell.length_c   1.000
_cell.angle_alpha   90.00
_cell.angle_beta   90.00
_cell.angle_gamma   90.00
#
_symmetry.space_group_name_H-M   'P 1'
#
loop_
_entity.id
_entity.type
_entity.pdbx_description
1 polymer ?
#
loop_
_entity_poly.entity_id
_entity_poly.type
_entity_poly.pdbx_seq_one_letter_code
_entity_poly.pdbx_strand_id
1 'polypeptide(L)'
;MRLDHDKHYWHWWKSEIITKWANNSWIFKMENAFESAIFSSEKDTPLTWFLKQKDRLSTLHPDMSDSMINMKILRGYGGKLEHAIKCICVEPCST
;
A
#
# COMPACT_ATOMS: atom_id res chain seq x y z
N MET A 1 -27.65 29.86 -12.45
CA MET A 1 -27.37 28.43 -12.67
C MET A 1 -26.14 28.09 -11.82
N ARG A 2 -26.32 27.51 -10.62
CA ARG A 2 -25.17 27.02 -9.85
C ARG A 2 -24.75 25.73 -10.55
N LEU A 3 -23.50 25.68 -11.02
CA LEU A 3 -22.92 24.45 -11.53
C LEU A 3 -22.97 23.47 -10.36
N ASP A 4 -23.79 22.42 -10.48
CA ASP A 4 -23.72 21.29 -9.58
C ASP A 4 -22.31 20.74 -9.72
N HIS A 5 -21.46 21.03 -8.74
CA HIS A 5 -20.19 20.35 -8.62
C HIS A 5 -20.56 18.89 -8.36
N ASP A 6 -20.48 18.08 -9.41
CA ASP A 6 -20.61 16.64 -9.33
C ASP A 6 -19.81 16.20 -8.09
N LYS A 7 -20.53 15.63 -7.10
CA LYS A 7 -19.94 15.14 -5.86
C LYS A 7 -19.13 13.90 -6.18
N HIS A 8 -17.99 14.09 -6.83
CA HIS A 8 -17.07 13.03 -7.15
C HIS A 8 -16.50 12.44 -5.86
N TYR A 9 -16.50 11.11 -5.78
CA TYR A 9 -15.91 10.38 -4.67
C TYR A 9 -14.41 10.62 -4.58
N TRP A 10 -13.82 10.47 -3.40
CA TRP A 10 -12.38 10.66 -3.19
C TRP A 10 -11.51 9.86 -4.16
N HIS A 11 -11.91 8.63 -4.49
CA HIS A 11 -11.21 7.79 -5.48
C HIS A 11 -11.10 8.45 -6.86
N TRP A 12 -12.15 9.15 -7.29
CA TRP A 12 -12.13 9.87 -8.56
C TRP A 12 -11.14 11.03 -8.53
N TRP A 13 -11.20 11.87 -7.48
CA TRP A 13 -10.24 12.97 -7.31
C TRP A 13 -8.80 12.48 -7.22
N LYS A 14 -8.58 11.38 -6.51
CA LYS A 14 -7.27 10.74 -6.41
C LYS A 14 -6.76 10.35 -7.80
N SER A 15 -7.60 9.71 -8.61
CA SER A 15 -7.28 9.35 -10.00
C SER A 15 -6.91 10.57 -10.84
N GLU A 16 -7.72 11.64 -10.79
CA GLU A 16 -7.46 12.85 -11.58
C GLU A 16 -6.16 13.56 -11.18
N ILE A 17 -5.85 13.61 -9.88
CA ILE A 17 -4.59 14.19 -9.39
C ILE A 17 -3.40 13.39 -9.89
N ILE A 18 -3.47 12.06 -9.85
CA ILE A 18 -2.42 11.19 -10.38
C ILE A 18 -2.29 11.42 -11.87
N THR A 19 -3.37 11.35 -12.65
CA THR A 19 -3.33 11.53 -14.11
C THR A 19 -2.71 12.87 -14.51
N LYS A 20 -2.99 13.96 -13.79
CA LYS A 20 -2.48 15.29 -14.13
C LYS A 20 -1.06 15.57 -13.64
N TRP A 21 -0.66 14.99 -12.51
CA TRP A 21 0.57 15.41 -11.80
C TRP A 21 1.57 14.28 -11.55
N ALA A 22 1.20 13.01 -11.74
CA ALA A 22 2.11 11.90 -11.65
C ALA A 22 3.00 11.85 -12.89
N ASN A 23 4.21 12.41 -12.76
CA ASN A 23 5.28 12.22 -13.74
C ASN A 23 6.14 11.01 -13.37
N ASN A 24 7.02 10.58 -14.28
CA ASN A 24 7.91 9.44 -14.08
C ASN A 24 8.76 9.57 -12.79
N SER A 25 9.16 10.78 -12.41
CA SER A 25 9.90 11.00 -11.16
C SER A 25 9.05 10.76 -9.91
N TRP A 26 7.75 11.08 -9.95
CA TRP A 26 6.82 10.77 -8.87
C TRP A 26 6.57 9.27 -8.76
N ILE A 27 6.39 8.58 -9.90
CA ILE A 27 6.23 7.11 -9.95
C ILE A 27 7.46 6.44 -9.31
N PHE A 28 8.67 6.82 -9.75
CA PHE A 28 9.93 6.31 -9.21
C PHE A 28 10.09 6.57 -7.70
N LYS A 29 9.63 7.72 -7.20
CA LYS A 29 9.64 8.01 -5.75
C LYS A 29 8.68 7.10 -4.99
N MET A 30 7.50 6.84 -5.54
CA MET A 30 6.51 5.94 -4.91
C MET A 30 6.98 4.49 -4.90
N GLU A 31 7.60 4.03 -5.99
CA GLU A 31 8.23 2.70 -6.06
C GLU A 31 9.33 2.56 -5.01
N ASN A 32 10.28 3.50 -4.97
CA ASN A 32 11.32 3.50 -3.94
C ASN A 32 10.76 3.59 -2.52
N ALA A 33 9.71 4.38 -2.30
CA ALA A 33 9.07 4.49 -0.99
C ALA A 33 8.39 3.17 -0.57
N PHE A 34 7.84 2.42 -1.52
CA PHE A 34 7.31 1.08 -1.28
C PHE A 34 8.45 0.08 -0.97
N GLU A 35 9.50 0.06 -1.79
CA GLU A 35 10.63 -0.87 -1.63
C GLU A 35 11.43 -0.64 -0.34
N SER A 36 11.61 0.61 0.06
CA SER A 36 12.37 0.98 1.27
C SER A 36 11.54 0.91 2.57
N ALA A 37 10.23 0.77 2.48
CA ALA A 37 9.37 0.80 3.66
C ALA A 37 9.36 -0.55 4.38
N ILE A 38 10.41 -0.75 5.18
CA ILE A 38 10.56 -1.95 5.98
C ILE A 38 9.68 -1.85 7.24
N PHE A 39 8.61 -2.65 7.33
CA PHE A 39 7.91 -3.02 8.57
C PHE A 39 8.88 -3.36 9.70
N SER A 40 8.71 -2.67 10.82
CA SER A 40 9.39 -2.92 12.08
C SER A 40 8.36 -3.04 13.19
N SER A 41 8.32 -4.16 13.90
CA SER A 41 7.37 -4.37 15.02
C SER A 41 7.56 -3.39 16.17
N GLU A 42 8.72 -2.76 16.28
CA GLU A 42 9.03 -1.74 17.29
C GLU A 42 8.47 -0.36 16.93
N LYS A 43 8.31 -0.06 15.64
CA LYS A 43 7.99 1.28 15.13
C LYS A 43 6.62 1.37 14.47
N ASP A 44 6.13 0.26 13.92
CA ASP A 44 4.96 0.21 13.07
C ASP A 44 3.86 -0.67 13.67
N THR A 45 2.62 -0.20 13.54
CA THR A 45 1.46 -1.08 13.73
C THR A 45 1.19 -1.84 12.42
N PRO A 46 0.95 -3.16 12.44
CA PRO A 46 0.73 -3.95 11.23
C PRO A 46 -0.35 -3.37 10.31
N LEU A 47 -1.49 -2.96 10.89
CA LEU A 47 -2.61 -2.41 10.14
C LEU A 47 -2.25 -1.09 9.43
N THR A 48 -1.61 -0.15 10.12
CA THR A 48 -1.30 1.17 9.56
C THR A 48 -0.20 1.07 8.50
N TRP A 49 0.81 0.21 8.72
CA TRP A 49 1.84 -0.05 7.74
C TRP A 49 1.25 -0.73 6.49
N PHE A 50 0.43 -1.76 6.67
CA PHE A 50 -0.21 -2.46 5.57
C PHE A 50 -1.09 -1.54 4.73
N LEU A 51 -1.94 -0.72 5.36
CA LEU A 51 -2.80 0.23 4.66
C LEU A 51 -1.99 1.25 3.86
N LYS A 52 -0.85 1.72 4.38
CA LYS A 52 0.07 2.60 3.64
C LYS A 52 0.66 1.92 2.41
N GLN A 53 1.11 0.67 2.53
CA GLN A 53 1.64 -0.07 1.38
C GLN A 53 0.56 -0.38 0.34
N LYS A 54 -0.65 -0.76 0.79
CA LYS A 54 -1.81 -0.97 -0.06
C LYS A 54 -2.16 0.28 -0.84
N ASP A 55 -2.17 1.44 -0.18
CA ASP A 55 -2.47 2.72 -0.82
C ASP A 55 -1.43 3.04 -1.91
N ARG A 56 -0.14 2.91 -1.61
CA ARG A 56 0.95 3.11 -2.59
C ARG A 56 0.81 2.22 -3.82
N LEU A 57 0.59 0.91 -3.61
CA LEU A 57 0.45 -0.05 -4.70
C LEU A 57 -0.82 0.20 -5.53
N SER A 58 -1.95 0.51 -4.89
CA SER A 58 -3.19 0.86 -5.61
C SER A 58 -3.06 2.13 -6.44
N THR A 59 -2.14 3.03 -6.05
CA THR A 59 -1.88 4.27 -6.76
C THR A 59 -0.95 4.05 -7.96
N LEU A 60 0.02 3.15 -7.84
CA LEU A 60 0.94 2.75 -8.92
C LEU A 60 0.32 1.77 -9.91
N HIS A 61 -0.57 0.91 -9.43
CA HIS A 61 -1.19 -0.16 -10.21
C HIS A 61 -2.70 -0.20 -9.94
N PRO A 62 -3.47 0.76 -10.49
CA PRO A 62 -4.92 0.84 -10.26
C PRO A 62 -5.68 -0.40 -10.76
N ASP A 63 -5.15 -1.09 -11.78
CA ASP A 63 -5.77 -2.30 -12.35
C ASP A 63 -5.44 -3.59 -11.56
N MET A 64 -4.60 -3.50 -10.53
CA MET A 64 -4.19 -4.67 -9.75
C MET A 64 -5.30 -5.06 -8.76
N SER A 65 -5.68 -6.34 -8.75
CA SER A 65 -6.64 -6.84 -7.76
C SER A 65 -6.09 -6.73 -6.33
N ASP A 66 -7.00 -6.56 -5.35
CA ASP A 66 -6.61 -6.54 -3.94
C ASP A 66 -5.82 -7.79 -3.52
N SER A 67 -6.15 -8.97 -4.06
CA SER A 67 -5.41 -10.21 -3.80
C SER A 67 -3.95 -10.11 -4.27
N MET A 68 -3.71 -9.59 -5.48
CA MET A 68 -2.36 -9.38 -6.00
C MET A 68 -1.59 -8.32 -5.21
N ILE A 69 -2.25 -7.24 -4.79
CA ILE A 69 -1.65 -6.22 -3.92
C ILE A 69 -1.20 -6.85 -2.60
N ASN A 70 -2.07 -7.62 -1.95
CA ASN A 70 -1.77 -8.29 -0.68
C ASN A 70 -0.58 -9.25 -0.84
N MET A 71 -0.57 -10.05 -1.90
CA MET A 71 0.54 -10.96 -2.21
C MET A 71 1.84 -10.19 -2.47
N LYS A 72 1.80 -9.04 -3.15
CA LYS A 72 2.97 -8.20 -3.40
C LYS A 72 3.52 -7.59 -2.10
N ILE A 73 2.64 -7.18 -1.18
CA ILE A 73 3.05 -6.71 0.16
C ILE A 73 3.70 -7.83 0.96
N LEU A 74 3.09 -9.02 1.00
CA LEU A 74 3.63 -10.19 1.71
C LEU A 74 4.98 -10.66 1.14
N ARG A 75 5.11 -10.64 -0.19
CA ARG A 75 6.33 -11.02 -0.91
C ARG A 75 7.39 -9.93 -0.94
N GLY A 76 7.06 -8.68 -0.62
CA GLY A 76 7.88 -7.47 -0.69
C GLY A 76 9.11 -7.43 0.23
N TYR A 77 9.63 -8.60 0.57
CA TYR A 77 10.63 -8.88 1.58
C TYR A 77 11.46 -10.13 1.27
N GLY A 78 11.50 -10.58 0.01
CA GLY A 78 12.14 -11.85 -0.33
C GLY A 78 11.62 -13.04 0.49
N GLY A 79 10.34 -12.98 0.91
CA GLY A 79 9.70 -13.97 1.79
C GLY A 79 9.92 -13.77 3.31
N LYS A 80 10.70 -12.78 3.75
CA LYS A 80 10.98 -12.56 5.19
C LYS A 80 9.75 -12.09 5.99
N LEU A 81 8.87 -11.28 5.40
CA LEU A 81 7.64 -10.85 6.07
C LEU A 81 6.64 -12.00 6.21
N GLU A 82 6.45 -12.81 5.16
CA GLU A 82 5.64 -14.03 5.23
C GLU A 82 6.18 -14.99 6.30
N HIS A 83 7.51 -15.17 6.36
CA HIS A 83 8.16 -15.96 7.40
C HIS A 83 7.96 -15.36 8.79
N ALA A 84 8.16 -14.04 8.97
CA ALA A 84 7.97 -13.37 10.25
C ALA A 84 6.53 -13.47 10.75
N ILE A 85 5.52 -13.29 9.87
CA ILE A 85 4.11 -13.46 10.21
C ILE A 85 3.83 -14.90 10.62
N LYS A 86 4.34 -15.90 9.86
CA LYS A 86 4.21 -17.31 10.22
C LYS A 86 4.85 -17.62 11.57
N CYS A 87 6.04 -17.10 11.85
CA CYS A 87 6.71 -17.31 13.15
C CYS A 87 5.96 -16.65 14.31
N ILE A 88 5.44 -15.43 14.14
CA ILE A 88 4.64 -14.74 15.17
C ILE A 88 3.34 -15.51 15.45
N CYS A 89 2.66 -16.02 14.42
CA CYS A 89 1.46 -16.83 14.60
C CYS A 89 1.74 -18.24 15.18
N VAL A 90 2.99 -18.67 15.23
CA VAL A 90 3.43 -19.97 15.77
C VAL A 90 3.98 -19.85 17.18
N GLU A 91 4.20 -18.65 17.73
CA GLU A 91 4.52 -18.53 19.15
C GLU A 91 3.32 -19.01 19.99
N PRO A 92 3.47 -20.11 20.75
CA PRO A 92 2.37 -20.77 21.41
C PRO A 92 2.00 -19.99 22.66
N CYS A 93 0.68 -19.86 22.88
CA CYS A 93 0.09 -19.64 24.18
C CYS A 93 0.86 -20.43 25.25
N SER A 94 1.67 -19.72 26.04
CA SER A 94 2.42 -20.27 27.17
C SER A 94 2.20 -19.35 28.35
N THR A 95 1.00 -19.39 28.94
CA THR A 95 0.78 -19.48 30.39
C THR A 95 -0.67 -19.87 30.67
#